data_AF-A0A1N6RL92-F1
#
_entry.id   AF-A0A1N6RL92-F1
#
_cell.length_a   1.000
_cell.length_b   1.000
_cell.length_c   1.000
_cell.angle_alpha   90.00
_cell.angle_beta   90.00
_cell.angle_gamma   90.00
#
_symmetry.space_group_name_H-M   'P 1'
#
loop_
_entity.id
_entity.type
_entity.pdbx_description
1 polymer ?
#
loop_
_entity_poly.entity_id
_entity_poly.type
_entity_poly.pdbx_seq_one_letter_code
_entity_poly.pdbx_strand_id
1 'polypeptide(L)'
;MHAATTTTPPTASLRPVAWLSALALLAVLLVVGSPPAHAKPDPDGVGAGPRGPFTEISITGFGAGQAVTGFTAPAGFDPLAGYPADVPAGSTANDAEFAGAIQVTDTASGQTTFTYCIDLLTDTRTGVNYEIGTWDEANVPNLGYVGYILHNYYPVTNEPAAAPSANARAAAVQAAIWFFSDEYVLATTDPVRQYTAQIVADAIANGPSPEPTPPLLEVTPENLAAPTTGDIVGPFTVEAGGPATIRSFGAEVFTDPEGTDLLADGATVPPGATLWARLAGDTPPYGFVLERQVTVLESTVYLYDGTNTGRDEAQKLVLAQPTELTRRAGALLEPFAAGSLEVTKVVTGDGAGLQSDVVLDVVCTAPGGGETVERTVTVPAGAAAGEHTEVVSGLPAEWTCVVTESDDGDNGRVVVTGTDITPESVIISNGDTTTVTVTNTYVVATGGLLVRKAVDGPAAGSQGPITLALTCDDPDGAFDQEVELPGGLTGADNVALELDGIPAGTTCTVTETVDGSTATTLLTRTVVAPESVTVAEDETAELVVANTYDRAPTPTSAPTQPATAGPGGLASTGADAASLLVLALLLVLGGTATVVLLRRRA
;
A
#
# COMPACT_ATOMS: atom_id res chain seq x y z
N MET A 1 -27.00 66.62 4.18
CA MET A 1 -27.48 67.72 5.04
C MET A 1 -28.74 68.31 4.44
N HIS A 2 -29.55 68.94 5.30
CA HIS A 2 -30.91 69.46 5.11
C HIS A 2 -31.19 70.29 3.84
N ALA A 3 -32.49 70.32 3.54
CA ALA A 3 -33.17 71.06 2.48
C ALA A 3 -33.15 72.60 2.63
N ALA A 4 -33.69 73.24 1.58
CA ALA A 4 -34.13 74.64 1.44
C ALA A 4 -32.99 75.62 1.05
N THR A 5 -33.16 76.64 0.20
CA THR A 5 -34.36 77.33 -0.30
C THR A 5 -33.97 78.19 -1.51
N THR A 6 -34.97 78.47 -2.35
CA THR A 6 -35.05 79.36 -3.50
C THR A 6 -34.75 80.85 -3.26
N THR A 7 -34.17 81.54 -4.25
CA THR A 7 -34.49 82.95 -4.60
C THR A 7 -34.13 83.29 -6.05
N THR A 8 -35.03 84.03 -6.70
CA THR A 8 -35.17 84.29 -8.16
C THR A 8 -34.65 85.70 -8.55
N PRO A 9 -34.85 86.20 -9.81
CA PRO A 9 -33.84 86.61 -10.81
C PRO A 9 -33.63 88.15 -10.91
N PRO A 10 -33.01 88.71 -11.98
CA PRO A 10 -33.82 89.11 -13.15
C PRO A 10 -33.11 89.08 -14.53
N THR A 11 -33.97 89.28 -15.52
CA THR A 11 -33.87 89.35 -16.99
C THR A 11 -32.97 90.43 -17.60
N ALA A 12 -32.31 90.07 -18.72
CA ALA A 12 -31.96 90.92 -19.87
C ALA A 12 -31.38 89.98 -20.97
N SER A 13 -31.42 90.19 -22.29
CA SER A 13 -32.15 91.04 -23.21
C SER A 13 -31.77 90.53 -24.62
N LEU A 14 -32.64 90.80 -25.60
CA LEU A 14 -32.64 90.30 -26.99
C LEU A 14 -31.45 90.67 -27.91
N ARG A 15 -31.03 89.69 -28.75
CA ARG A 15 -30.75 89.73 -30.22
C ARG A 15 -29.50 90.49 -30.77
N PRO A 16 -29.13 90.35 -32.07
CA PRO A 16 -28.72 89.18 -32.87
C PRO A 16 -27.45 89.52 -33.74
N VAL A 17 -27.28 88.93 -34.94
CA VAL A 17 -26.27 89.15 -36.02
C VAL A 17 -25.19 88.05 -36.04
N ALA A 18 -25.21 86.99 -36.87
CA ALA A 18 -25.47 86.74 -38.30
C ALA A 18 -24.22 86.83 -39.20
N TRP A 19 -24.20 85.92 -40.21
CA TRP A 19 -23.29 85.78 -41.38
C TRP A 19 -22.05 84.89 -41.09
N LEU A 20 -21.71 83.83 -41.84
CA LEU A 20 -22.03 83.40 -43.21
C LEU A 20 -21.52 81.95 -43.45
N SER A 21 -22.22 81.23 -44.36
CA SER A 21 -21.69 80.19 -45.27
C SER A 21 -21.34 78.78 -44.75
N ALA A 22 -22.24 77.82 -44.98
CA ALA A 22 -21.85 76.44 -45.29
C ALA A 22 -22.89 75.79 -46.23
N LEU A 23 -22.43 75.37 -47.41
CA LEU A 23 -23.19 74.67 -48.43
C LEU A 23 -22.61 73.26 -48.58
N ALA A 24 -23.50 72.28 -48.67
CA ALA A 24 -23.35 70.91 -49.22
C ALA A 24 -22.80 69.76 -48.35
N LEU A 25 -23.73 68.84 -48.05
CA LEU A 25 -23.67 67.37 -48.07
C LEU A 25 -22.44 66.66 -47.47
N LEU A 26 -22.67 65.92 -46.37
CA LEU A 26 -22.51 64.46 -46.40
C LEU A 26 -23.30 63.82 -45.25
N ALA A 27 -24.19 62.88 -45.58
CA ALA A 27 -24.82 61.99 -44.62
C ALA A 27 -23.74 61.09 -44.01
N VAL A 28 -23.37 61.34 -42.76
CA VAL A 28 -22.60 60.42 -41.95
C VAL A 28 -23.57 59.34 -41.48
N LEU A 29 -23.65 58.23 -42.24
CA LEU A 29 -24.06 56.95 -41.68
C LEU A 29 -23.04 56.62 -40.58
N LEU A 30 -23.46 56.73 -39.32
CA LEU A 30 -22.80 56.05 -38.23
C LEU A 30 -22.90 54.54 -38.49
N VAL A 31 -21.86 53.97 -39.07
CA VAL A 31 -21.57 52.54 -38.94
C VAL A 31 -21.16 52.34 -37.48
N VAL A 32 -22.17 52.13 -36.63
CA VAL A 32 -21.95 51.45 -35.36
C VAL A 32 -21.57 50.03 -35.77
N GLY A 33 -20.28 49.71 -35.73
CA GLY A 33 -19.84 48.32 -35.74
C GLY A 33 -20.51 47.63 -34.57
N SER A 34 -21.46 46.76 -34.86
CA SER A 34 -21.98 45.82 -33.88
C SER A 34 -20.77 45.05 -33.32
N PRO A 35 -20.58 44.97 -32.00
CA PRO A 35 -19.62 44.01 -31.48
C PRO A 35 -20.03 42.61 -32.00
N PRO A 36 -19.08 41.73 -32.35
CA PRO A 36 -19.39 40.33 -32.59
C PRO A 36 -20.18 39.81 -31.39
N ALA A 37 -21.31 39.18 -31.66
CA ALA A 37 -22.18 38.58 -30.64
C ALA A 37 -21.43 37.40 -30.00
N HIS A 38 -20.63 37.69 -28.99
CA HIS A 38 -19.98 36.67 -28.18
C HIS A 38 -20.94 36.21 -27.09
N ALA A 39 -21.02 34.88 -26.96
CA ALA A 39 -21.88 34.09 -26.08
C ALA A 39 -23.35 34.01 -26.51
N LYS A 40 -23.71 32.86 -27.12
CA LYS A 40 -25.06 32.31 -26.98
C LYS A 40 -25.23 32.00 -25.49
N PRO A 41 -26.15 32.67 -24.76
CA PRO A 41 -26.45 32.30 -23.38
C PRO A 41 -26.85 30.83 -23.38
N ASP A 42 -26.35 30.05 -22.42
CA ASP A 42 -26.85 28.70 -22.19
C ASP A 42 -28.29 28.80 -21.69
N PRO A 43 -29.30 28.68 -22.58
CA PRO A 43 -30.67 29.04 -22.22
C PRO A 43 -31.31 27.98 -21.31
N ASP A 44 -30.68 26.80 -21.24
CA ASP A 44 -31.15 25.62 -20.54
C ASP A 44 -30.34 25.34 -19.26
N GLY A 45 -29.23 26.05 -19.03
CA GLY A 45 -28.34 25.84 -17.87
C GLY A 45 -27.54 24.51 -17.91
N VAL A 46 -27.64 23.75 -19.00
CA VAL A 46 -27.01 22.42 -19.18
C VAL A 46 -25.47 22.51 -19.21
N GLY A 47 -24.92 23.64 -19.62
CA GLY A 47 -23.48 23.93 -19.53
C GLY A 47 -23.03 24.27 -18.11
N ALA A 48 -23.88 24.73 -17.21
CA ALA A 48 -23.46 25.13 -15.86
C ALA A 48 -23.40 23.96 -14.85
N GLY A 49 -23.01 22.77 -15.31
CA GLY A 49 -22.91 21.56 -14.47
C GLY A 49 -21.82 21.65 -13.40
N PRO A 50 -21.94 20.92 -12.29
CA PRO A 50 -20.89 20.86 -11.28
C PRO A 50 -19.62 20.27 -11.90
N ARG A 51 -18.45 20.73 -11.44
CA ARG A 51 -17.16 20.15 -11.84
C ARG A 51 -16.92 18.89 -11.03
N GLY A 52 -16.48 17.83 -11.70
CA GLY A 52 -15.98 16.63 -11.05
C GLY A 52 -14.60 16.86 -10.40
N PRO A 53 -14.12 15.90 -9.59
CA PRO A 53 -12.78 15.98 -9.01
C PRO A 53 -11.66 16.08 -10.04
N PHE A 54 -11.81 15.38 -11.17
CA PHE A 54 -10.81 15.28 -12.23
C PHE A 54 -10.98 16.28 -13.37
N THR A 55 -12.06 17.07 -13.40
CA THR A 55 -12.25 18.12 -14.40
C THR A 55 -11.03 19.05 -14.46
N GLU A 56 -10.35 19.09 -15.60
CA GLU A 56 -9.18 19.95 -15.78
C GLU A 56 -9.59 21.31 -16.31
N ILE A 57 -10.41 21.36 -17.36
CA ILE A 57 -10.80 22.61 -18.02
C ILE A 57 -12.33 22.70 -18.24
N SER A 58 -12.85 23.92 -18.31
CA SER A 58 -14.23 24.17 -18.77
C SER A 58 -14.23 25.16 -19.93
N ILE A 59 -15.15 25.04 -20.89
CA ILE A 59 -15.37 26.09 -21.89
C ILE A 59 -15.91 27.33 -21.20
N THR A 60 -15.24 28.47 -21.36
CA THR A 60 -15.67 29.75 -20.75
C THR A 60 -16.06 30.81 -21.78
N GLY A 61 -15.78 30.57 -23.05
CA GLY A 61 -16.17 31.47 -24.13
C GLY A 61 -15.61 31.05 -25.47
N PHE A 62 -15.54 32.02 -26.38
CA PHE A 62 -15.04 31.83 -27.74
C PHE A 62 -14.06 32.96 -28.06
N GLY A 63 -12.95 32.60 -28.70
CA GLY A 63 -11.91 33.52 -29.13
C GLY A 63 -12.13 34.04 -30.55
N ALA A 64 -11.03 34.19 -31.29
CA ALA A 64 -11.08 34.57 -32.70
C ALA A 64 -11.79 33.49 -33.52
N GLY A 65 -12.71 33.91 -34.39
CA GLY A 65 -13.47 33.04 -35.26
C GLY A 65 -14.58 33.79 -35.99
N GLN A 66 -15.22 33.13 -36.95
CA GLN A 66 -16.37 33.67 -37.69
C GLN A 66 -17.24 32.54 -38.22
N ALA A 67 -18.49 32.84 -38.59
CA ALA A 67 -19.35 31.90 -39.29
C ALA A 67 -18.78 31.53 -40.65
N VAL A 68 -19.01 30.29 -41.07
CA VAL A 68 -18.60 29.78 -42.38
C VAL A 68 -19.73 28.98 -43.03
N THR A 69 -19.79 29.02 -44.36
CA THR A 69 -20.73 28.23 -45.15
C THR A 69 -20.01 27.00 -45.69
N GLY A 70 -20.57 25.82 -45.47
CA GLY A 70 -19.88 24.59 -45.84
C GLY A 70 -20.76 23.36 -45.85
N PHE A 71 -20.11 22.21 -46.02
CA PHE A 71 -20.75 20.95 -46.31
C PHE A 71 -19.97 19.79 -45.68
N THR A 72 -20.67 18.77 -45.23
CA THR A 72 -20.08 17.46 -44.93
C THR A 72 -19.97 16.66 -46.23
N ALA A 73 -18.79 16.13 -46.53
CA ALA A 73 -18.56 15.33 -47.73
C ALA A 73 -19.38 14.02 -47.74
N PRO A 74 -19.64 13.43 -48.92
CA PRO A 74 -20.33 12.14 -49.01
C PRO A 74 -19.44 11.01 -48.47
N ALA A 75 -20.07 9.92 -48.03
CA ALA A 75 -19.36 8.73 -47.57
C ALA A 75 -18.33 8.21 -48.60
N GLY A 76 -17.14 7.86 -48.11
CA GLY A 76 -16.01 7.42 -48.95
C GLY A 76 -15.20 8.57 -49.56
N PHE A 77 -15.44 9.81 -49.13
CA PHE A 77 -14.54 10.91 -49.39
C PHE A 77 -13.19 10.65 -48.71
N ASP A 78 -12.09 10.86 -49.44
CA ASP A 78 -10.74 10.69 -48.90
C ASP A 78 -10.12 12.07 -48.66
N PRO A 79 -9.99 12.54 -47.41
CA PRO A 79 -9.37 13.83 -47.13
C PRO A 79 -7.89 13.87 -47.52
N LEU A 80 -7.21 12.73 -47.64
CA LEU A 80 -5.80 12.68 -48.04
C LEU A 80 -5.58 12.85 -49.54
N ALA A 81 -6.65 12.81 -50.35
CA ALA A 81 -6.60 13.10 -51.78
C ALA A 81 -6.41 14.60 -52.10
N GLY A 82 -6.46 15.47 -51.09
CA GLY A 82 -6.31 16.92 -51.22
C GLY A 82 -7.62 17.68 -51.10
N TYR A 83 -7.52 18.98 -50.82
CA TYR A 83 -8.70 19.84 -50.72
C TYR A 83 -9.38 19.99 -52.09
N PRO A 84 -10.67 19.65 -52.24
CA PRO A 84 -11.30 19.59 -53.55
C PRO A 84 -11.46 20.99 -54.16
N ALA A 85 -11.47 21.09 -55.49
CA ALA A 85 -11.65 22.38 -56.17
C ALA A 85 -13.08 22.92 -56.03
N ASP A 86 -14.07 22.02 -56.05
CA ASP A 86 -15.50 22.27 -55.88
C ASP A 86 -16.05 21.48 -54.69
N VAL A 87 -17.29 21.75 -54.29
CA VAL A 87 -18.00 20.92 -53.29
C VAL A 87 -18.28 19.54 -53.90
N PRO A 88 -17.85 18.42 -53.28
CA PRO A 88 -18.10 17.08 -53.81
C PRO A 88 -19.58 16.79 -54.07
N ALA A 89 -19.86 16.05 -55.14
CA ALA A 89 -21.23 15.66 -55.47
C ALA A 89 -21.79 14.72 -54.39
N GLY A 90 -22.98 15.05 -53.85
CA GLY A 90 -23.60 14.27 -52.77
C GLY A 90 -23.28 14.78 -51.36
N SER A 91 -22.49 15.84 -51.22
CA SER A 91 -22.28 16.53 -49.94
C SER A 91 -23.58 17.09 -49.35
N THR A 92 -23.68 17.12 -48.03
CA THR A 92 -24.82 17.68 -47.28
C THR A 92 -24.44 19.04 -46.70
N ALA A 93 -25.32 20.04 -46.84
CA ALA A 93 -25.07 21.38 -46.29
C ALA A 93 -24.94 21.34 -44.77
N ASN A 94 -23.90 21.99 -44.25
CA ASN A 94 -23.56 22.03 -42.83
C ASN A 94 -22.90 23.40 -42.53
N ASP A 95 -23.72 24.44 -42.45
CA ASP A 95 -23.23 25.78 -42.14
C ASP A 95 -22.87 25.86 -40.65
N ALA A 96 -21.69 26.38 -40.34
CA ALA A 96 -21.24 26.53 -38.96
C ALA A 96 -21.42 27.99 -38.51
N GLU A 97 -22.23 28.20 -37.47
CA GLU A 97 -22.47 29.52 -36.88
C GLU A 97 -21.18 30.15 -36.32
N PHE A 98 -20.19 29.31 -35.97
CA PHE A 98 -18.88 29.74 -35.52
C PHE A 98 -17.81 28.70 -35.87
N ALA A 99 -16.79 29.10 -36.62
CA ALA A 99 -15.55 28.37 -36.81
C ALA A 99 -14.39 29.19 -36.22
N GLY A 100 -13.71 28.66 -35.22
CA GLY A 100 -12.57 29.33 -34.60
C GLY A 100 -12.18 28.77 -33.25
N ALA A 101 -11.35 29.53 -32.53
CA ALA A 101 -10.80 29.13 -31.25
C ALA A 101 -11.88 29.14 -30.15
N ILE A 102 -11.94 28.07 -29.37
CA ILE A 102 -12.81 27.91 -28.20
C ILE A 102 -11.99 28.25 -26.95
N GLN A 103 -12.47 29.20 -26.16
CA GLN A 103 -11.78 29.59 -24.94
C GLN A 103 -12.13 28.63 -23.80
N VAL A 104 -11.11 28.09 -23.17
CA VAL A 104 -11.23 27.19 -22.02
C VAL A 104 -10.49 27.77 -20.82
N THR A 105 -10.90 27.39 -19.62
CA THR A 105 -10.29 27.81 -18.36
C THR A 105 -9.96 26.59 -17.52
N ASP A 106 -8.70 26.49 -17.09
CA ASP A 106 -8.25 25.55 -16.06
C ASP A 106 -9.04 25.80 -14.77
N THR A 107 -9.67 24.73 -14.28
CA THR A 107 -10.59 24.83 -13.14
C THR A 107 -9.91 25.03 -11.80
N ALA A 108 -8.62 24.71 -11.69
CA ALA A 108 -7.79 24.86 -10.49
C ALA A 108 -7.07 26.22 -10.49
N SER A 109 -6.35 26.53 -11.56
CA SER A 109 -5.49 27.71 -11.64
C SER A 109 -6.21 28.97 -12.12
N GLY A 110 -7.34 28.82 -12.81
CA GLY A 110 -8.03 29.91 -13.49
C GLY A 110 -7.33 30.39 -14.77
N GLN A 111 -6.24 29.72 -15.19
CA GLN A 111 -5.53 30.02 -16.43
C GLN A 111 -6.47 29.82 -17.63
N THR A 112 -6.45 30.75 -18.57
CA THR A 112 -7.24 30.66 -19.81
C THR A 112 -6.34 30.27 -20.99
N THR A 113 -6.89 29.49 -21.91
CA THR A 113 -6.24 29.15 -23.18
C THR A 113 -7.27 28.86 -24.25
N PHE A 114 -6.79 28.47 -25.43
CA PHE A 114 -7.62 28.15 -26.57
C PHE A 114 -7.52 26.70 -26.98
N THR A 115 -8.64 26.15 -27.42
CA THR A 115 -8.77 24.85 -28.05
C THR A 115 -9.43 25.03 -29.42
N TYR A 116 -9.39 23.99 -30.24
CA TYR A 116 -10.26 23.85 -31.41
C TYR A 116 -11.15 22.62 -31.26
N CYS A 117 -12.28 22.62 -31.97
CA CYS A 117 -13.16 21.47 -32.07
C CYS A 117 -12.58 20.45 -33.07
N ILE A 118 -12.61 19.16 -32.71
CA ILE A 118 -12.21 18.04 -33.59
C ILE A 118 -13.36 17.04 -33.82
N ASP A 119 -14.58 17.48 -33.53
CA ASP A 119 -15.81 16.69 -33.62
C ASP A 119 -16.98 17.65 -33.93
N LEU A 120 -17.15 17.96 -35.22
CA LEU A 120 -18.08 18.98 -35.70
C LEU A 120 -19.54 18.57 -35.48
N LEU A 121 -19.83 17.27 -35.55
CA LEU A 121 -21.21 16.75 -35.56
C LEU A 121 -21.81 16.60 -34.17
N THR A 122 -20.99 16.76 -33.13
CA THR A 122 -21.44 16.80 -31.73
C THR A 122 -21.63 18.26 -31.29
N ASP A 123 -22.63 18.53 -30.45
CA ASP A 123 -22.89 19.88 -29.94
C ASP A 123 -22.08 20.18 -28.67
N THR A 124 -21.58 21.42 -28.52
CA THR A 124 -21.00 21.92 -27.26
C THR A 124 -21.47 23.33 -26.92
N ARG A 125 -21.16 23.80 -25.71
CA ARG A 125 -21.49 25.16 -25.25
C ARG A 125 -20.57 25.60 -24.10
N THR A 126 -20.64 26.88 -23.74
CA THR A 126 -19.99 27.39 -22.53
C THR A 126 -20.46 26.65 -21.29
N GLY A 127 -19.51 26.35 -20.40
CA GLY A 127 -19.68 25.64 -19.14
C GLY A 127 -19.41 24.14 -19.21
N VAL A 128 -19.33 23.54 -20.41
CA VAL A 128 -19.01 22.11 -20.54
C VAL A 128 -17.61 21.84 -20.00
N ASN A 129 -17.49 20.76 -19.23
CA ASN A 129 -16.32 20.33 -18.49
C ASN A 129 -15.56 19.23 -19.23
N TYR A 130 -14.23 19.25 -19.14
CA TYR A 130 -13.36 18.33 -19.84
C TYR A 130 -12.20 17.87 -18.97
N GLU A 131 -11.75 16.66 -19.26
CA GLU A 131 -10.51 16.07 -18.79
C GLU A 131 -9.63 15.74 -19.99
N ILE A 132 -8.34 15.55 -19.73
CA ILE A 132 -7.43 15.17 -20.79
C ILE A 132 -7.69 13.73 -21.25
N GLY A 133 -7.58 13.49 -22.55
CA GLY A 133 -7.60 12.14 -23.12
C GLY A 133 -6.48 11.92 -24.11
N THR A 134 -6.39 10.69 -24.60
CA THR A 134 -5.48 10.26 -25.67
C THR A 134 -6.13 10.38 -27.04
N TRP A 135 -5.32 10.37 -28.10
CA TRP A 135 -5.81 10.32 -29.47
C TRP A 135 -6.63 9.06 -29.75
N ASP A 136 -6.23 7.92 -29.16
CA ASP A 136 -6.94 6.64 -29.31
C ASP A 136 -8.33 6.68 -28.65
N GLU A 137 -8.44 7.22 -27.43
CA GLU A 137 -9.73 7.42 -26.75
C GLU A 137 -10.63 8.41 -27.48
N ALA A 138 -10.04 9.46 -28.03
CA ALA A 138 -10.76 10.43 -28.85
C ALA A 138 -11.41 9.77 -30.05
N ASN A 139 -10.78 8.74 -30.63
CA ASN A 139 -11.25 8.04 -31.82
C ASN A 139 -11.65 9.02 -32.94
N VAL A 140 -10.78 9.99 -33.21
CA VAL A 140 -10.96 10.99 -34.28
C VAL A 140 -9.97 10.67 -35.40
N PRO A 141 -10.40 10.62 -36.67
CA PRO A 141 -9.50 10.31 -37.78
C PRO A 141 -8.48 11.44 -38.01
N ASN A 142 -7.32 11.06 -38.55
CA ASN A 142 -6.32 12.01 -39.08
C ASN A 142 -5.75 13.01 -38.05
N LEU A 143 -5.78 12.71 -36.74
CA LEU A 143 -5.27 13.61 -35.70
C LEU A 143 -3.80 14.01 -35.87
N GLY A 144 -2.97 13.19 -36.51
CA GLY A 144 -1.61 13.58 -36.83
C GLY A 144 -1.51 14.77 -37.80
N TYR A 145 -2.44 14.90 -38.75
CA TYR A 145 -2.51 16.06 -39.64
C TYR A 145 -3.07 17.28 -38.92
N VAL A 146 -4.05 17.08 -38.03
CA VAL A 146 -4.53 18.14 -37.11
C VAL A 146 -3.38 18.65 -36.25
N GLY A 147 -2.55 17.76 -35.69
CA GLY A 147 -1.40 18.16 -34.89
C GLY A 147 -0.35 18.96 -35.67
N TYR A 148 -0.12 18.62 -36.95
CA TYR A 148 0.70 19.46 -37.83
C TYR A 148 0.11 20.86 -37.99
N ILE A 149 -1.21 20.97 -38.19
CA ILE A 149 -1.88 22.28 -38.33
C ILE A 149 -1.70 23.10 -37.05
N LEU A 150 -1.95 22.51 -35.88
CA LEU A 150 -1.88 23.21 -34.59
C LEU A 150 -0.46 23.72 -34.29
N HIS A 151 0.57 22.96 -34.67
CA HIS A 151 1.96 23.36 -34.48
C HIS A 151 2.37 24.56 -35.36
N ASN A 152 1.82 24.66 -36.57
CA ASN A 152 2.33 25.58 -37.60
C ASN A 152 1.44 26.81 -37.85
N TYR A 153 0.18 26.80 -37.40
CA TYR A 153 -0.80 27.84 -37.70
C TYR A 153 -1.36 28.53 -36.43
N TYR A 154 -2.30 29.44 -36.62
CA TYR A 154 -2.89 30.22 -35.53
C TYR A 154 -3.56 29.34 -34.44
N PRO A 155 -3.31 29.60 -33.14
CA PRO A 155 -2.63 30.77 -32.57
C PRO A 155 -1.12 30.61 -32.30
N VAL A 156 -0.52 29.42 -32.47
CA VAL A 156 0.93 29.21 -32.25
C VAL A 156 1.75 30.14 -33.14
N THR A 157 1.31 30.34 -34.37
CA THR A 157 1.87 31.31 -35.30
C THR A 157 0.82 32.33 -35.75
N ASN A 158 1.23 33.31 -36.56
CA ASN A 158 0.31 34.22 -37.23
C ASN A 158 -0.09 33.74 -38.64
N GLU A 159 0.16 32.48 -38.98
CA GLU A 159 -0.22 31.90 -40.27
C GLU A 159 -1.70 31.46 -40.28
N PRO A 160 -2.38 31.50 -41.44
CA PRO A 160 -1.89 32.04 -42.71
C PRO A 160 -1.85 33.57 -42.71
N ALA A 161 -0.67 34.15 -42.97
CA ALA A 161 -0.43 35.60 -42.85
C ALA A 161 -1.30 36.42 -43.82
N ALA A 162 -1.67 35.82 -44.95
CA ALA A 162 -2.52 36.42 -45.97
C ALA A 162 -3.98 36.59 -45.52
N ALA A 163 -4.45 35.87 -44.51
CA ALA A 163 -5.79 36.05 -43.98
C ALA A 163 -5.93 37.42 -43.31
N PRO A 164 -7.04 38.15 -43.56
CA PRO A 164 -7.16 39.58 -43.25
C PRO A 164 -7.32 39.90 -41.76
N SER A 165 -7.59 38.90 -40.92
CA SER A 165 -7.83 39.08 -39.49
C SER A 165 -7.53 37.80 -38.71
N ALA A 166 -7.39 37.91 -37.39
CA ALA A 166 -7.31 36.75 -36.51
C ALA A 166 -8.56 35.85 -36.62
N ASN A 167 -9.75 36.44 -36.81
CA ASN A 167 -10.98 35.68 -37.02
C ASN A 167 -10.93 34.83 -38.29
N ALA A 168 -10.41 35.38 -39.39
CA ALA A 168 -10.26 34.64 -40.64
C ALA A 168 -9.18 33.55 -40.53
N ARG A 169 -8.10 33.78 -39.78
CA ARG A 169 -7.07 32.75 -39.50
C ARG A 169 -7.64 31.60 -38.69
N ALA A 170 -8.29 31.90 -37.57
CA ALA A 170 -8.87 30.89 -36.70
C ALA A 170 -9.98 30.08 -37.40
N ALA A 171 -10.83 30.74 -38.21
CA ALA A 171 -11.82 30.04 -39.01
C ALA A 171 -11.18 29.14 -40.09
N ALA A 172 -10.08 29.59 -40.72
CA ALA A 172 -9.36 28.79 -41.69
C ALA A 172 -8.76 27.53 -41.06
N VAL A 173 -8.16 27.69 -39.87
CA VAL A 173 -7.59 26.59 -39.07
C VAL A 173 -8.70 25.62 -38.64
N GLN A 174 -9.78 26.11 -38.02
CA GLN A 174 -10.88 25.26 -37.57
C GLN A 174 -11.52 24.47 -38.74
N ALA A 175 -11.72 25.11 -39.90
CA ALA A 175 -12.26 24.42 -41.07
C ALA A 175 -11.26 23.41 -41.68
N ALA A 176 -9.95 23.65 -41.58
CA ALA A 176 -8.94 22.68 -42.00
C ALA A 176 -8.87 21.48 -41.04
N ILE A 177 -9.05 21.72 -39.74
CA ILE A 177 -9.19 20.66 -38.73
C ILE A 177 -10.40 19.78 -39.06
N TRP A 178 -11.59 20.39 -39.23
CA TRP A 178 -12.81 19.67 -39.59
C TRP A 178 -12.74 18.97 -40.95
N PHE A 179 -11.90 19.44 -41.88
CA PHE A 179 -11.66 18.70 -43.12
C PHE A 179 -11.01 17.33 -42.86
N PHE A 180 -10.06 17.26 -41.92
CA PHE A 180 -9.38 16.02 -41.56
C PHE A 180 -10.18 15.16 -40.59
N SER A 181 -10.89 15.75 -39.62
CA SER A 181 -11.66 15.03 -38.60
C SER A 181 -13.08 14.63 -39.04
N ASP A 182 -13.76 15.48 -39.81
CA ASP A 182 -15.21 15.38 -40.09
C ASP A 182 -15.53 15.49 -41.60
N GLU A 183 -14.52 15.43 -42.47
CA GLU A 183 -14.66 15.57 -43.93
C GLU A 183 -15.38 16.86 -44.36
N TYR A 184 -15.15 17.95 -43.62
CA TYR A 184 -15.79 19.25 -43.86
C TYR A 184 -15.18 20.03 -45.03
N VAL A 185 -16.01 20.49 -45.97
CA VAL A 185 -15.60 21.27 -47.14
C VAL A 185 -16.37 22.59 -47.20
N LEU A 186 -15.65 23.71 -47.31
CA LEU A 186 -16.22 25.04 -47.42
C LEU A 186 -16.86 25.27 -48.81
N ALA A 187 -17.95 26.03 -48.82
CA ALA A 187 -18.59 26.50 -50.04
C ALA A 187 -17.58 27.27 -50.92
N THR A 188 -17.66 27.11 -52.25
CA THR A 188 -16.71 27.75 -53.17
C THR A 188 -16.68 29.27 -53.10
N THR A 189 -17.74 29.89 -52.57
CA THR A 189 -17.88 31.33 -52.36
C THR A 189 -17.44 31.80 -50.97
N ASP A 190 -17.13 30.89 -50.04
CA ASP A 190 -16.73 31.28 -48.68
C ASP A 190 -15.35 31.97 -48.70
N PRO A 191 -15.21 33.16 -48.09
CA PRO A 191 -13.97 33.95 -48.15
C PRO A 191 -12.79 33.28 -47.44
N VAL A 192 -13.02 32.31 -46.54
CA VAL A 192 -11.99 31.58 -45.79
C VAL A 192 -11.38 30.44 -46.61
N ARG A 193 -12.13 29.91 -47.57
CA ARG A 193 -11.80 28.67 -48.31
C ARG A 193 -10.38 28.61 -48.86
N GLN A 194 -9.89 29.71 -49.43
CA GLN A 194 -8.55 29.75 -50.02
C GLN A 194 -7.44 29.48 -48.99
N TYR A 195 -7.64 29.96 -47.76
CA TYR A 195 -6.70 29.78 -46.67
C TYR A 195 -6.78 28.36 -46.10
N THR A 196 -7.99 27.83 -45.94
CA THR A 196 -8.22 26.43 -45.56
C THR A 196 -7.58 25.47 -46.55
N ALA A 197 -7.76 25.69 -47.86
CA ALA A 197 -7.15 24.86 -48.89
C ALA A 197 -5.61 24.91 -48.84
N GLN A 198 -5.02 26.07 -48.53
CA GLN A 198 -3.59 26.21 -48.33
C GLN A 198 -3.10 25.39 -47.12
N ILE A 199 -3.78 25.52 -45.97
CA ILE A 199 -3.45 24.78 -44.74
C ILE A 199 -3.53 23.26 -44.99
N VAL A 200 -4.60 22.80 -45.63
CA VAL A 200 -4.80 21.37 -45.93
C VAL A 200 -3.72 20.84 -46.86
N ALA A 201 -3.40 21.56 -47.94
CA ALA A 201 -2.35 21.14 -48.87
C ALA A 201 -0.97 21.05 -48.18
N ASP A 202 -0.67 22.01 -47.31
CA ASP A 202 0.56 22.04 -46.53
C ASP A 202 0.62 20.89 -45.50
N ALA A 203 -0.49 20.62 -44.81
CA ALA A 203 -0.60 19.51 -43.86
C ALA A 203 -0.44 18.14 -44.55
N ILE A 204 -1.05 17.92 -45.71
CA ILE A 204 -0.87 16.67 -46.47
C ILE A 204 0.59 16.50 -46.91
N ALA A 205 1.26 17.59 -47.29
CA ALA A 205 2.64 17.55 -47.77
C ALA A 205 3.66 17.26 -46.66
N ASN A 206 3.38 17.69 -45.42
CA ASN A 206 4.38 17.72 -44.35
C ASN A 206 3.99 16.97 -43.05
N GLY A 207 2.72 16.60 -42.88
CA GLY A 207 2.24 15.74 -41.79
C GLY A 207 2.32 14.23 -42.14
N PRO A 208 1.89 13.32 -41.24
CA PRO A 208 1.32 13.57 -39.91
C PRO A 208 2.37 13.79 -38.80
N SER A 209 2.01 14.58 -37.78
CA SER A 209 2.75 14.70 -36.52
C SER A 209 2.42 13.55 -35.55
N PRO A 210 3.35 13.15 -34.65
CA PRO A 210 3.05 12.20 -33.59
C PRO A 210 2.19 12.84 -32.49
N GLU A 211 1.50 12.01 -31.70
CA GLU A 211 0.80 12.45 -30.50
C GLU A 211 1.77 13.08 -29.48
N PRO A 212 1.45 14.25 -28.91
CA PRO A 212 2.27 14.83 -27.85
C PRO A 212 2.27 13.91 -26.62
N THR A 213 3.46 13.63 -26.07
CA THR A 213 3.56 12.86 -24.83
C THR A 213 2.91 13.64 -23.67
N PRO A 214 1.86 13.11 -23.02
CA PRO A 214 1.22 13.79 -21.91
C PRO A 214 2.17 13.90 -20.71
N PRO A 215 2.13 15.00 -19.95
CA PRO A 215 2.87 15.10 -18.70
C PRO A 215 2.49 13.98 -17.69
N LEU A 216 3.46 13.13 -17.32
CA LEU A 216 3.26 11.96 -16.46
C LEU A 216 2.69 12.32 -15.08
N LEU A 217 1.43 11.98 -14.80
CA LEU A 217 0.80 12.04 -13.48
C LEU A 217 -0.30 10.98 -13.45
N GLU A 218 -0.10 9.91 -12.71
CA GLU A 218 -1.02 8.77 -12.62
C GLU A 218 -1.08 8.26 -11.18
N VAL A 219 -2.24 7.71 -10.80
CA VAL A 219 -2.46 7.07 -9.50
C VAL A 219 -3.10 5.71 -9.76
N THR A 220 -2.47 4.63 -9.30
CA THR A 220 -2.98 3.27 -9.48
C THR A 220 -3.25 2.62 -8.13
N PRO A 221 -4.42 1.99 -7.91
CA PRO A 221 -5.59 1.96 -8.81
C PRO A 221 -6.37 3.28 -8.80
N GLU A 222 -7.09 3.58 -9.90
CA GLU A 222 -7.97 4.77 -9.99
C GLU A 222 -9.31 4.57 -9.28
N ASN A 223 -9.75 3.32 -9.11
CA ASN A 223 -10.96 2.97 -8.37
C ASN A 223 -10.63 1.84 -7.41
N LEU A 224 -11.08 1.95 -6.16
CA LEU A 224 -10.90 0.90 -5.17
C LEU A 224 -12.12 0.82 -4.25
N ALA A 225 -12.62 -0.39 -4.02
CA ALA A 225 -13.68 -0.63 -3.05
C ALA A 225 -13.21 -0.28 -1.63
N ALA A 226 -14.03 0.45 -0.88
CA ALA A 226 -13.73 0.88 0.48
C ALA A 226 -14.91 0.63 1.44
N PRO A 227 -14.66 0.08 2.64
CA PRO A 227 -15.72 -0.25 3.58
C PRO A 227 -16.28 1.00 4.25
N THR A 228 -17.61 1.06 4.42
CA THR A 228 -18.30 2.18 5.10
C THR A 228 -17.97 2.30 6.58
N THR A 229 -17.30 1.31 7.17
CA THR A 229 -16.80 1.32 8.56
C THR A 229 -15.52 2.15 8.74
N GLY A 230 -14.96 2.69 7.66
CA GLY A 230 -13.80 3.60 7.73
C GLY A 230 -12.45 2.87 7.82
N ASP A 231 -12.38 1.59 7.45
CA ASP A 231 -11.11 0.89 7.33
C ASP A 231 -10.26 1.46 6.19
N ILE A 232 -8.96 1.29 6.34
CA ILE A 232 -7.97 1.80 5.43
C ILE A 232 -7.82 0.84 4.24
N VAL A 233 -7.81 1.41 3.03
CA VAL A 233 -7.61 0.70 1.78
C VAL A 233 -6.42 1.28 1.00
N GLY A 234 -5.85 0.46 0.14
CA GLY A 234 -4.66 0.77 -0.65
C GLY A 234 -3.85 -0.51 -0.86
N PRO A 235 -2.59 -0.40 -1.32
CA PRO A 235 -1.88 0.85 -1.61
C PRO A 235 -2.35 1.54 -2.90
N PHE A 236 -2.26 2.87 -2.94
CA PHE A 236 -2.32 3.70 -4.14
C PHE A 236 -0.90 4.17 -4.50
N THR A 237 -0.41 3.82 -5.68
CA THR A 237 0.93 4.20 -6.15
C THR A 237 0.86 5.43 -7.06
N VAL A 238 1.73 6.40 -6.81
CA VAL A 238 1.80 7.66 -7.55
C VAL A 238 2.95 7.65 -8.54
N GLU A 239 2.64 7.65 -9.84
CA GLU A 239 3.63 7.82 -10.90
C GLU A 239 3.61 9.25 -11.41
N ALA A 240 4.74 9.96 -11.30
CA ALA A 240 4.76 11.39 -11.55
C ALA A 240 6.12 11.89 -12.06
N GLY A 241 6.11 12.82 -13.02
CA GLY A 241 7.32 13.53 -13.47
C GLY A 241 7.87 14.56 -12.47
N GLY A 242 7.16 14.81 -11.38
CA GLY A 242 7.50 15.80 -10.35
C GLY A 242 6.48 15.81 -9.22
N PRO A 243 6.74 16.56 -8.12
CA PRO A 243 5.85 16.61 -6.96
C PRO A 243 4.47 17.17 -7.33
N ALA A 244 3.43 16.65 -6.68
CA ALA A 244 2.04 17.11 -6.83
C ALA A 244 1.47 17.55 -5.47
N THR A 245 0.36 18.29 -5.47
CA THR A 245 -0.37 18.67 -4.26
C THR A 245 -1.66 17.87 -4.14
N ILE A 246 -1.95 17.33 -2.96
CA ILE A 246 -3.16 16.53 -2.74
C ILE A 246 -4.37 17.39 -2.36
N ARG A 247 -5.55 16.94 -2.77
CA ARG A 247 -6.86 17.37 -2.26
C ARG A 247 -7.76 16.15 -2.11
N SER A 248 -8.34 15.95 -0.94
CA SER A 248 -9.29 14.87 -0.68
C SER A 248 -10.74 15.34 -0.75
N PHE A 249 -11.65 14.39 -0.93
CA PHE A 249 -13.10 14.62 -0.95
C PHE A 249 -13.79 13.38 -0.38
N GLY A 250 -14.57 13.54 0.69
CA GLY A 250 -15.24 12.42 1.36
C GLY A 250 -14.31 11.34 1.94
N ALA A 251 -12.98 11.54 1.90
CA ALA A 251 -11.98 10.58 2.33
C ALA A 251 -10.82 11.25 3.08
N GLU A 252 -10.15 10.47 3.91
CA GLU A 252 -8.85 10.80 4.50
C GLU A 252 -7.76 9.98 3.78
N VAL A 253 -6.58 10.55 3.61
CA VAL A 253 -5.45 9.93 2.90
C VAL A 253 -4.23 9.92 3.81
N PHE A 254 -3.45 8.85 3.77
CA PHE A 254 -2.33 8.57 4.67
C PHE A 254 -1.09 8.15 3.88
N THR A 255 0.07 8.31 4.51
CA THR A 255 1.35 7.84 3.96
C THR A 255 1.81 6.50 4.54
N ASP A 256 1.00 5.91 5.40
CA ASP A 256 1.22 4.63 6.07
C ASP A 256 -0.07 3.75 6.04
N PRO A 257 0.07 2.41 5.99
CA PRO A 257 -1.09 1.52 6.01
C PRO A 257 -1.83 1.50 7.35
N GLU A 258 -1.20 1.92 8.45
CA GLU A 258 -1.81 1.99 9.78
C GLU A 258 -2.73 3.22 9.95
N GLY A 259 -2.66 4.19 9.04
CA GLY A 259 -3.47 5.41 9.02
C GLY A 259 -3.14 6.37 10.16
N THR A 260 -1.88 6.41 10.56
CA THR A 260 -1.38 7.27 11.62
C THR A 260 -0.80 8.58 11.09
N ASP A 261 -0.23 8.58 9.88
CA ASP A 261 0.36 9.72 9.21
C ASP A 261 -0.61 10.31 8.17
N LEU A 262 -1.59 11.06 8.68
CA LEU A 262 -2.59 11.75 7.87
C LEU A 262 -1.95 12.82 6.97
N LEU A 263 -2.27 12.76 5.67
CA LEU A 263 -1.87 13.70 4.66
C LEU A 263 -2.96 14.77 4.46
N ALA A 264 -2.67 15.99 4.92
CA ALA A 264 -3.61 17.11 4.82
C ALA A 264 -3.73 17.68 3.39
N ASP A 265 -4.89 18.24 3.06
CA ASP A 265 -5.08 18.98 1.81
C ASP A 265 -4.04 20.08 1.62
N GLY A 266 -3.52 20.16 0.39
CA GLY A 266 -2.43 21.06 -0.01
C GLY A 266 -1.03 20.52 0.33
N ALA A 267 -0.91 19.37 1.00
CA ALA A 267 0.38 18.72 1.22
C ALA A 267 1.02 18.26 -0.10
N THR A 268 2.35 18.22 -0.13
CA THR A 268 3.12 17.78 -1.28
C THR A 268 3.32 16.27 -1.27
N VAL A 269 2.99 15.63 -2.38
CA VAL A 269 3.20 14.20 -2.64
C VAL A 269 4.36 14.03 -3.62
N PRO A 270 5.45 13.34 -3.24
CA PRO A 270 6.57 13.09 -4.14
C PRO A 270 6.26 12.00 -5.17
N PRO A 271 6.96 11.98 -6.32
CA PRO A 271 6.92 10.85 -7.25
C PRO A 271 7.26 9.52 -6.57
N GLY A 272 6.55 8.45 -6.92
CA GLY A 272 6.75 7.12 -6.36
C GLY A 272 6.18 6.94 -4.95
N ALA A 273 5.41 7.92 -4.44
CA ALA A 273 4.73 7.78 -3.16
C ALA A 273 3.71 6.63 -3.19
N THR A 274 3.58 5.95 -2.06
CA THR A 274 2.49 5.03 -1.79
C THR A 274 1.56 5.68 -0.78
N LEU A 275 0.27 5.70 -1.08
CA LEU A 275 -0.76 6.31 -0.26
C LEU A 275 -1.80 5.25 0.15
N TRP A 276 -2.48 5.51 1.25
CA TRP A 276 -3.63 4.74 1.70
C TRP A 276 -4.78 5.69 1.99
N ALA A 277 -6.03 5.22 1.92
CA ALA A 277 -7.18 6.08 2.15
C ALA A 277 -8.29 5.36 2.90
N ARG A 278 -9.17 6.12 3.55
CA ARG A 278 -10.42 5.61 4.11
C ARG A 278 -11.57 6.56 3.85
N LEU A 279 -12.79 6.04 3.89
CA LEU A 279 -13.99 6.87 3.87
C LEU A 279 -14.06 7.70 5.17
N ALA A 280 -14.35 8.99 5.04
CA ALA A 280 -14.41 9.93 6.17
C ALA A 280 -15.60 10.90 6.13
N GLY A 281 -16.28 11.02 4.98
CA GLY A 281 -17.48 11.84 4.82
C GLY A 281 -18.69 11.02 4.38
N ASP A 282 -19.87 11.64 4.45
CA ASP A 282 -21.15 11.01 4.09
C ASP A 282 -21.64 11.40 2.69
N THR A 283 -20.95 12.32 2.00
CA THR A 283 -21.38 12.86 0.71
C THR A 283 -20.38 12.48 -0.38
N PRO A 284 -20.81 11.75 -1.44
CA PRO A 284 -19.95 11.45 -2.57
C PRO A 284 -19.62 12.71 -3.38
N PRO A 285 -18.54 12.70 -4.18
CA PRO A 285 -17.61 11.58 -4.38
C PRO A 285 -16.71 11.32 -3.16
N TYR A 286 -16.10 10.13 -3.12
CA TYR A 286 -15.13 9.72 -2.10
C TYR A 286 -13.78 9.44 -2.74
N GLY A 287 -12.69 9.97 -2.19
CA GLY A 287 -11.35 9.77 -2.72
C GLY A 287 -10.45 10.99 -2.62
N PHE A 288 -9.48 11.06 -3.52
CA PHE A 288 -8.54 12.17 -3.59
C PHE A 288 -8.07 12.43 -5.01
N VAL A 289 -7.55 13.63 -5.23
CA VAL A 289 -6.92 14.06 -6.46
C VAL A 289 -5.58 14.71 -6.16
N LEU A 290 -4.59 14.38 -6.97
CA LEU A 290 -3.29 15.03 -7.03
C LEU A 290 -3.31 16.05 -8.16
N GLU A 291 -2.86 17.25 -7.85
CA GLU A 291 -2.82 18.37 -8.78
C GLU A 291 -1.37 18.78 -9.03
N ARG A 292 -1.00 18.98 -10.29
CA ARG A 292 0.35 19.45 -10.65
C ARG A 292 0.30 20.40 -11.84
N GLN A 293 0.87 21.59 -11.69
CA GLN A 293 1.08 22.47 -12.83
C GLN A 293 2.18 21.91 -13.75
N VAL A 294 1.87 21.85 -15.03
CA VAL A 294 2.78 21.36 -16.07
C VAL A 294 2.53 22.10 -17.37
N THR A 295 3.53 22.15 -18.24
CA THR A 295 3.32 22.56 -19.62
C THR A 295 2.64 21.44 -20.39
N VAL A 296 1.42 21.69 -20.84
CA VAL A 296 0.69 20.83 -21.77
C VAL A 296 0.92 21.36 -23.19
N LEU A 297 1.28 20.47 -24.10
CA LEU A 297 1.58 20.83 -25.48
C LEU A 297 0.31 20.92 -26.33
N GLU A 298 0.35 21.70 -27.40
CA GLU A 298 -0.67 21.69 -28.43
C GLU A 298 -0.90 20.28 -28.98
N SER A 299 -2.07 20.05 -29.57
CA SER A 299 -2.50 18.72 -30.05
C SER A 299 -2.88 17.74 -28.93
N THR A 300 -2.81 18.14 -27.67
CA THR A 300 -3.37 17.38 -26.54
C THR A 300 -4.90 17.40 -26.63
N VAL A 301 -5.53 16.22 -26.54
CA VAL A 301 -6.99 16.09 -26.61
C VAL A 301 -7.62 16.30 -25.24
N TYR A 302 -8.79 16.93 -25.24
CA TYR A 302 -9.67 17.08 -24.10
C TYR A 302 -11.04 16.46 -24.42
N LEU A 303 -11.46 15.53 -23.59
CA LEU A 303 -12.69 14.76 -23.71
C LEU A 303 -13.71 15.20 -22.66
N TYR A 304 -14.99 15.06 -23.00
CA TYR A 304 -16.08 15.38 -22.10
C TYR A 304 -16.02 14.50 -20.85
N ASP A 305 -16.03 15.10 -19.66
CA ASP A 305 -15.85 14.37 -18.39
C ASP A 305 -17.16 13.77 -17.82
N GLY A 306 -18.28 13.93 -18.52
CA GLY A 306 -19.58 13.39 -18.09
C GLY A 306 -20.26 14.14 -16.94
N THR A 307 -19.72 15.25 -16.45
CA THR A 307 -20.20 15.90 -15.21
C THR A 307 -21.37 16.87 -15.42
N ASN A 308 -21.56 17.35 -16.65
CA ASN A 308 -22.66 18.26 -16.98
C ASN A 308 -24.03 17.53 -17.02
N THR A 309 -24.91 17.81 -16.05
CA THR A 309 -26.25 17.20 -15.95
C THR A 309 -27.08 17.35 -17.24
N GLY A 310 -27.65 16.24 -17.71
CA GLY A 310 -28.55 16.22 -18.89
C GLY A 310 -27.81 16.24 -20.22
N ARG A 311 -26.52 15.93 -20.22
CA ARG A 311 -25.67 15.82 -21.40
C ARG A 311 -24.92 14.48 -21.35
N ASP A 312 -25.02 13.72 -22.44
CA ASP A 312 -24.35 12.43 -22.56
C ASP A 312 -23.05 12.54 -23.38
N GLU A 313 -22.94 13.58 -24.22
CA GLU A 313 -21.80 13.82 -25.10
C GLU A 313 -21.53 15.31 -25.32
N ALA A 314 -20.29 15.66 -25.66
CA ALA A 314 -19.89 17.00 -26.10
C ALA A 314 -18.76 16.92 -27.13
N GLN A 315 -18.58 18.01 -27.88
CA GLN A 315 -17.48 18.13 -28.85
C GLN A 315 -16.15 17.78 -28.21
N LYS A 316 -15.40 16.88 -28.84
CA LYS A 316 -14.00 16.64 -28.50
C LYS A 316 -13.18 17.87 -28.86
N LEU A 317 -12.27 18.25 -27.97
CA LEU A 317 -11.45 19.44 -28.11
C LEU A 317 -9.97 19.06 -28.24
N VAL A 318 -9.20 19.96 -28.86
CA VAL A 318 -7.75 19.82 -28.95
C VAL A 318 -7.07 21.13 -28.58
N LEU A 319 -6.03 21.06 -27.75
CA LEU A 319 -5.31 22.24 -27.27
C LEU A 319 -4.61 22.96 -28.42
N ALA A 320 -4.85 24.27 -28.53
CA ALA A 320 -4.43 25.03 -29.70
C ALA A 320 -2.96 25.51 -29.64
N GLN A 321 -2.35 25.56 -28.46
CA GLN A 321 -0.97 26.04 -28.25
C GLN A 321 -0.43 25.51 -26.91
N PRO A 322 0.89 25.39 -26.72
CA PRO A 322 1.47 25.07 -25.42
C PRO A 322 0.96 26.02 -24.33
N THR A 323 0.56 25.50 -23.18
CA THR A 323 0.12 26.31 -22.04
C THR A 323 0.44 25.59 -20.73
N GLU A 324 0.73 26.36 -19.67
CA GLU A 324 0.78 25.80 -18.31
C GLU A 324 -0.64 25.54 -17.81
N LEU A 325 -0.95 24.27 -17.57
CA LEU A 325 -2.24 23.80 -17.07
C LEU A 325 -2.01 22.86 -15.88
N THR A 326 -3.05 22.71 -15.06
CA THR A 326 -3.06 21.80 -13.92
C THR A 326 -3.49 20.42 -14.39
N ARG A 327 -2.56 19.46 -14.34
CA ARG A 327 -2.88 18.04 -14.53
C ARG A 327 -3.43 17.44 -13.26
N ARG A 328 -4.39 16.53 -13.42
CA ARG A 328 -5.04 15.83 -12.33
C ARG A 328 -4.97 14.32 -12.52
N ALA A 329 -4.68 13.61 -11.44
CA ALA A 329 -4.88 12.16 -11.33
C ALA A 329 -5.15 11.81 -9.88
N GLY A 330 -5.81 10.70 -9.61
CA GLY A 330 -6.17 10.34 -8.25
C GLY A 330 -6.95 9.04 -8.22
N ALA A 331 -7.62 8.80 -7.11
CA ALA A 331 -8.42 7.61 -6.93
C ALA A 331 -9.79 7.95 -6.36
N LEU A 332 -10.80 7.23 -6.83
CA LEU A 332 -12.13 7.18 -6.25
C LEU A 332 -12.27 5.93 -5.38
N LEU A 333 -12.95 6.10 -4.26
CA LEU A 333 -13.33 5.02 -3.36
C LEU A 333 -14.77 4.62 -3.62
N GLU A 334 -15.00 3.35 -3.89
CA GLU A 334 -16.33 2.79 -4.11
C GLU A 334 -16.85 2.23 -2.78
N PRO A 335 -17.82 2.89 -2.12
CA PRO A 335 -18.27 2.48 -0.81
C PRO A 335 -19.02 1.15 -0.89
N PHE A 336 -18.70 0.22 0.02
CA PHE A 336 -19.51 -0.97 0.28
C PHE A 336 -19.89 -1.09 1.75
N ALA A 337 -21.11 -1.56 2.00
CA ALA A 337 -21.58 -1.84 3.36
C ALA A 337 -20.68 -2.90 4.01
N ALA A 338 -20.19 -2.62 5.20
CA ALA A 338 -19.20 -3.45 5.88
C ALA A 338 -19.50 -3.56 7.38
N GLY A 339 -19.00 -4.62 8.01
CA GLY A 339 -19.03 -4.84 9.44
C GLY A 339 -17.75 -5.51 9.94
N SER A 340 -17.80 -6.02 11.16
CA SER A 340 -16.64 -6.63 11.82
C SER A 340 -16.95 -8.01 12.38
N LEU A 341 -15.91 -8.83 12.48
CA LEU A 341 -15.90 -10.12 13.16
C LEU A 341 -14.90 -10.08 14.32
N GLU A 342 -15.39 -10.20 15.54
CA GLU A 342 -14.56 -10.47 16.71
C GLU A 342 -14.31 -11.98 16.80
N VAL A 343 -13.04 -12.38 16.75
CA VAL A 343 -12.59 -13.75 16.92
C VAL A 343 -12.04 -13.89 18.34
N THR A 344 -12.74 -14.65 19.17
CA THR A 344 -12.38 -14.90 20.57
C THR A 344 -11.78 -16.29 20.69
N LYS A 345 -10.47 -16.38 20.88
CA LYS A 345 -9.79 -17.62 21.21
C LYS A 345 -9.85 -17.87 22.72
N VAL A 346 -10.36 -19.03 23.12
CA VAL A 346 -10.36 -19.49 24.51
C VAL A 346 -9.35 -20.61 24.66
N VAL A 347 -8.34 -20.38 25.51
CA VAL A 347 -7.31 -21.38 25.85
C VAL A 347 -7.65 -21.96 27.22
N THR A 348 -7.78 -23.28 27.30
CA THR A 348 -8.12 -24.00 28.54
C THR A 348 -7.26 -25.25 28.72
N GLY A 349 -7.36 -25.88 29.89
CA GLY A 349 -6.61 -27.10 30.24
C GLY A 349 -5.32 -26.81 31.01
N ASP A 350 -4.67 -27.87 31.49
CA ASP A 350 -3.44 -27.81 32.29
C ASP A 350 -2.18 -27.59 31.42
N GLY A 351 -2.25 -27.87 30.13
CA GLY A 351 -1.23 -27.50 29.13
C GLY A 351 -1.30 -26.04 28.68
N ALA A 352 -2.28 -25.26 29.12
CA ALA A 352 -2.44 -23.87 28.70
C ALA A 352 -1.19 -23.02 29.01
N GLY A 353 -0.70 -22.30 28.01
CA GLY A 353 0.52 -21.49 28.09
C GLY A 353 1.79 -22.22 27.63
N LEU A 354 1.69 -23.47 27.14
CA LEU A 354 2.81 -24.23 26.57
C LEU A 354 2.69 -24.45 25.06
N GLN A 355 1.53 -24.14 24.46
CA GLN A 355 1.27 -24.26 23.04
C GLN A 355 2.10 -23.29 22.20
N SER A 356 2.33 -23.65 20.94
CA SER A 356 2.90 -22.77 19.91
C SER A 356 1.86 -21.73 19.46
N ASP A 357 2.20 -20.95 18.43
CA ASP A 357 1.24 -20.02 17.80
C ASP A 357 0.01 -20.80 17.32
N VAL A 358 -1.19 -20.24 17.53
CA VAL A 358 -2.45 -20.76 16.98
C VAL A 358 -2.85 -19.88 15.81
N VAL A 359 -3.22 -20.48 14.68
CA VAL A 359 -3.59 -19.77 13.46
C VAL A 359 -5.05 -20.03 13.13
N LEU A 360 -5.84 -18.96 13.13
CA LEU A 360 -7.26 -18.96 12.78
C LEU A 360 -7.46 -18.26 11.44
N ASP A 361 -8.04 -18.97 10.49
CA ASP A 361 -8.40 -18.42 9.18
C ASP A 361 -9.87 -18.04 9.15
N VAL A 362 -10.14 -16.81 8.71
CA VAL A 362 -11.48 -16.26 8.51
C VAL A 362 -11.72 -16.17 7.01
N VAL A 363 -12.70 -16.93 6.52
CA VAL A 363 -13.11 -16.92 5.11
C VAL A 363 -14.55 -16.43 5.01
N CYS A 364 -14.72 -15.25 4.44
CA CYS A 364 -16.03 -14.65 4.16
C CYS A 364 -16.39 -14.86 2.70
N THR A 365 -17.58 -15.39 2.42
CA THR A 365 -18.06 -15.70 1.07
C THR A 365 -19.30 -14.86 0.72
N ALA A 366 -19.33 -14.35 -0.51
CA ALA A 366 -20.44 -13.56 -1.03
C ALA A 366 -21.77 -14.37 -1.08
N PRO A 367 -22.94 -13.70 -0.94
CA PRO A 367 -24.23 -14.32 -1.18
C PRO A 367 -24.30 -14.94 -2.58
N GLY A 368 -24.61 -16.24 -2.66
CA GLY A 368 -24.65 -16.98 -3.93
C GLY A 368 -23.32 -17.63 -4.34
N GLY A 369 -22.25 -17.42 -3.58
CA GLY A 369 -20.92 -18.02 -3.79
C GLY A 369 -20.05 -17.30 -4.82
N GLY A 370 -18.78 -17.71 -4.91
CA GLY A 370 -17.81 -17.23 -5.91
C GLY A 370 -16.71 -16.36 -5.33
N GLU A 371 -17.03 -15.14 -4.92
CA GLU A 371 -16.05 -14.21 -4.34
C GLU A 371 -15.81 -14.49 -2.85
N THR A 372 -14.55 -14.41 -2.43
CA THR A 372 -14.13 -14.62 -1.04
C THR A 372 -13.18 -13.54 -0.56
N VAL A 373 -13.26 -13.23 0.72
CA VAL A 373 -12.29 -12.41 1.46
C VAL A 373 -11.70 -13.29 2.55
N GLU A 374 -10.37 -13.36 2.58
CA GLU A 374 -9.61 -14.17 3.54
C GLU A 374 -8.81 -13.26 4.49
N ARG A 375 -8.81 -13.63 5.77
CA ARG A 375 -8.05 -12.96 6.84
C ARG A 375 -7.51 -14.03 7.78
N THR A 376 -6.39 -13.73 8.43
CA THR A 376 -5.77 -14.62 9.41
C THR A 376 -5.64 -13.90 10.74
N VAL A 377 -5.98 -14.59 11.82
CA VAL A 377 -5.79 -14.15 13.21
C VAL A 377 -4.79 -15.11 13.85
N THR A 378 -3.70 -14.58 14.40
CA THR A 378 -2.68 -15.38 15.09
C THR A 378 -2.73 -15.11 16.58
N VAL A 379 -2.88 -16.16 17.38
CA VAL A 379 -2.75 -16.09 18.83
C VAL A 379 -1.33 -16.55 19.19
N PRO A 380 -0.55 -15.73 19.91
CA PRO A 380 0.86 -15.99 20.12
C PRO A 380 1.10 -17.23 21.00
N ALA A 381 2.23 -17.89 20.78
CA ALA A 381 2.73 -19.00 21.58
C ALA A 381 2.76 -18.65 23.07
N GLY A 382 2.43 -19.64 23.89
CA GLY A 382 2.37 -19.50 25.34
C GLY A 382 1.26 -18.57 25.84
N ALA A 383 0.24 -18.29 25.03
CA ALA A 383 -0.95 -17.57 25.48
C ALA A 383 -1.55 -18.25 26.72
N ALA A 384 -1.72 -17.47 27.79
CA ALA A 384 -2.23 -17.97 29.06
C ALA A 384 -3.67 -18.48 28.95
N ALA A 385 -4.10 -19.30 29.91
CA ALA A 385 -5.49 -19.72 30.01
C ALA A 385 -6.44 -18.52 30.09
N GLY A 386 -7.54 -18.57 29.34
CA GLY A 386 -8.52 -17.48 29.24
C GLY A 386 -8.85 -17.09 27.81
N GLU A 387 -9.48 -15.92 27.67
CA GLU A 387 -9.94 -15.36 26.39
C GLU A 387 -8.89 -14.41 25.79
N HIS A 388 -8.67 -14.55 24.48
CA HIS A 388 -7.82 -13.70 23.65
C HIS A 388 -8.65 -13.26 22.44
N THR A 389 -8.88 -11.97 22.30
CA THR A 389 -9.81 -11.42 21.30
C THR A 389 -9.06 -10.61 20.26
N GLU A 390 -9.39 -10.82 18.99
CA GLU A 390 -8.96 -9.97 17.88
C GLU A 390 -10.17 -9.56 17.03
N VAL A 391 -10.20 -8.32 16.55
CA VAL A 391 -11.29 -7.81 15.71
C VAL A 391 -10.83 -7.70 14.27
N VAL A 392 -11.49 -8.43 13.39
CA VAL A 392 -11.32 -8.36 11.93
C VAL A 392 -12.40 -7.44 11.37
N SER A 393 -12.02 -6.24 10.96
CA SER A 393 -12.94 -5.22 10.44
C SER A 393 -12.92 -5.12 8.91
N GLY A 394 -13.80 -4.28 8.34
CA GLY A 394 -13.88 -4.04 6.90
C GLY A 394 -14.39 -5.23 6.09
N LEU A 395 -15.08 -6.18 6.74
CA LEU A 395 -15.67 -7.35 6.08
C LEU A 395 -16.98 -6.95 5.39
N PRO A 396 -17.23 -7.36 4.13
CA PRO A 396 -18.47 -6.99 3.43
C PRO A 396 -19.72 -7.49 4.18
N ALA A 397 -20.71 -6.62 4.33
CA ALA A 397 -21.97 -6.95 4.96
C ALA A 397 -22.77 -7.96 4.12
N GLU A 398 -23.63 -8.74 4.78
CA GLU A 398 -24.40 -9.86 4.22
C GLU A 398 -23.56 -11.08 3.78
N TRP A 399 -22.23 -11.03 3.91
CA TRP A 399 -21.37 -12.17 3.60
C TRP A 399 -21.36 -13.15 4.75
N THR A 400 -21.28 -14.44 4.41
CA THR A 400 -21.16 -15.52 5.40
C THR A 400 -19.69 -15.80 5.67
N CYS A 401 -19.25 -15.61 6.90
CA CYS A 401 -17.89 -15.92 7.34
C CYS A 401 -17.85 -17.23 8.12
N VAL A 402 -16.82 -18.02 7.84
CA VAL A 402 -16.46 -19.25 8.54
C VAL A 402 -15.08 -19.06 9.13
N VAL A 403 -14.91 -19.43 10.40
CA VAL A 403 -13.61 -19.45 11.07
C VAL A 403 -13.13 -20.89 11.15
N THR A 404 -11.90 -21.14 10.71
CA THR A 404 -11.23 -22.44 10.84
C THR A 404 -9.93 -22.27 11.60
N GLU A 405 -9.53 -23.30 12.33
CA GLU A 405 -8.23 -23.36 12.99
C GLU A 405 -7.31 -24.22 12.11
N SER A 406 -6.34 -23.57 11.45
CA SER A 406 -5.39 -24.25 10.55
C SER A 406 -4.12 -24.71 11.26
N ASP A 407 -3.80 -24.09 12.40
CA ASP A 407 -2.77 -24.53 13.33
C ASP A 407 -3.32 -24.37 14.75
N ASP A 408 -3.35 -25.46 15.52
CA ASP A 408 -3.90 -25.52 16.86
C ASP A 408 -2.83 -25.33 17.96
N GLY A 409 -1.57 -25.12 17.57
CA GLY A 409 -0.46 -24.87 18.48
C GLY A 409 0.06 -26.13 19.19
N ASP A 410 -0.35 -27.33 18.82
CA ASP A 410 0.32 -28.57 19.22
C ASP A 410 1.81 -28.52 18.83
N ASN A 411 2.67 -28.95 19.74
CA ASN A 411 4.12 -28.89 19.56
C ASN A 411 4.88 -30.04 20.23
N GLY A 412 4.19 -31.13 20.56
CA GLY A 412 4.77 -32.28 21.27
C GLY A 412 5.07 -32.05 22.75
N ARG A 413 4.80 -30.85 23.30
CA ARG A 413 4.78 -30.59 24.75
C ARG A 413 3.36 -30.49 25.29
N VAL A 414 2.42 -30.19 24.41
CA VAL A 414 0.98 -30.20 24.68
C VAL A 414 0.25 -30.81 23.51
N VAL A 415 -0.87 -31.44 23.82
CA VAL A 415 -1.80 -32.01 22.84
C VAL A 415 -3.15 -31.31 22.96
N VAL A 416 -3.76 -31.01 21.83
CA VAL A 416 -5.13 -30.49 21.78
C VAL A 416 -6.12 -31.64 21.89
N THR A 417 -6.90 -31.66 22.97
CA THR A 417 -7.88 -32.72 23.26
C THR A 417 -9.32 -32.36 22.89
N GLY A 418 -9.56 -31.09 22.58
CA GLY A 418 -10.86 -30.62 22.14
C GLY A 418 -10.77 -29.24 21.50
N THR A 419 -11.40 -29.12 20.32
CA THR A 419 -11.62 -27.87 19.60
C THR A 419 -13.11 -27.67 19.41
N ASP A 420 -13.64 -26.53 19.86
CA ASP A 420 -15.03 -26.12 19.65
C ASP A 420 -15.06 -24.74 19.01
N ILE A 421 -15.81 -24.59 17.91
CA ILE A 421 -16.00 -23.30 17.22
C ILE A 421 -17.48 -22.98 17.24
N THR A 422 -17.85 -21.93 17.96
CA THR A 422 -19.24 -21.54 18.15
C THR A 422 -19.44 -20.04 17.89
N PRO A 423 -20.36 -19.65 17.01
CA PRO A 423 -21.06 -20.49 16.04
C PRO A 423 -20.14 -20.95 14.89
N GLU A 424 -20.53 -22.01 14.17
CA GLU A 424 -19.75 -22.54 13.02
C GLU A 424 -19.66 -21.55 11.83
N SER A 425 -20.64 -20.65 11.70
CA SER A 425 -20.65 -19.60 10.69
C SER A 425 -21.47 -18.40 11.17
N VAL A 426 -21.15 -17.23 10.62
CA VAL A 426 -21.83 -15.96 10.93
C VAL A 426 -22.09 -15.17 9.66
N ILE A 427 -23.13 -14.34 9.66
CA ILE A 427 -23.39 -13.35 8.62
C ILE A 427 -22.96 -11.99 9.14
N ILE A 428 -22.13 -11.27 8.39
CA ILE A 428 -21.67 -9.94 8.77
C ILE A 428 -22.80 -8.93 8.64
N SER A 429 -23.11 -8.24 9.73
CA SER A 429 -24.10 -7.17 9.75
C SER A 429 -23.44 -5.83 9.44
N ASN A 430 -24.11 -4.95 8.69
CA ASN A 430 -23.57 -3.64 8.34
C ASN A 430 -23.39 -2.75 9.59
N GLY A 431 -22.16 -2.30 9.82
CA GLY A 431 -21.77 -1.41 10.92
C GLY A 431 -21.64 -2.08 12.29
N ASP A 432 -21.99 -3.36 12.41
CA ASP A 432 -22.01 -4.10 13.68
C ASP A 432 -20.84 -5.10 13.76
N THR A 433 -20.49 -5.47 14.98
CA THR A 433 -19.52 -6.55 15.26
C THR A 433 -20.26 -7.83 15.64
N THR A 434 -19.95 -8.93 14.97
CA THR A 434 -20.40 -10.28 15.35
C THR A 434 -19.25 -11.05 15.97
N THR A 435 -19.51 -11.97 16.90
CA THR A 435 -18.47 -12.74 17.60
C THR A 435 -18.48 -14.21 17.18
N VAL A 436 -17.31 -14.80 16.99
CA VAL A 436 -17.07 -16.24 16.91
C VAL A 436 -16.06 -16.64 17.99
N THR A 437 -16.36 -17.70 18.73
CA THR A 437 -15.49 -18.22 19.79
C THR A 437 -14.86 -19.54 19.37
N VAL A 438 -13.54 -19.63 19.44
CA VAL A 438 -12.76 -20.85 19.19
C VAL A 438 -12.14 -21.30 20.51
N THR A 439 -12.57 -22.44 21.05
CA THR A 439 -12.06 -22.99 22.32
C THR A 439 -11.12 -24.15 22.05
N ASN A 440 -9.91 -24.11 22.60
CA ASN A 440 -9.04 -25.29 22.71
C ASN A 440 -8.85 -25.72 24.16
N THR A 441 -8.80 -27.03 24.36
CA THR A 441 -8.38 -27.66 25.61
C THR A 441 -7.03 -28.35 25.41
N TYR A 442 -5.99 -27.78 26.01
CA TYR A 442 -4.63 -28.31 25.96
C TYR A 442 -4.34 -29.16 27.18
N VAL A 443 -3.80 -30.35 26.94
CA VAL A 443 -3.26 -31.22 27.99
C VAL A 443 -1.75 -31.30 27.82
N VAL A 444 -1.02 -31.36 28.94
CA VAL A 444 0.44 -31.59 28.90
C VAL A 444 0.71 -32.96 28.28
N ALA A 445 1.48 -32.98 27.19
CA ALA A 445 1.91 -34.21 26.56
C ALA A 445 2.84 -34.98 27.51
N THR A 446 2.78 -36.30 27.53
CA THR A 446 3.60 -37.13 28.42
C THR A 446 4.29 -38.26 27.67
N GLY A 447 5.44 -38.71 28.16
CA GLY A 447 6.13 -39.90 27.71
C GLY A 447 6.60 -40.76 28.88
N GLY A 448 7.53 -41.67 28.60
CA GLY A 448 8.13 -42.56 29.58
C GLY A 448 9.65 -42.49 29.65
N LEU A 449 10.21 -43.09 30.69
CA LEU A 449 11.65 -43.26 30.88
C LEU A 449 11.96 -44.65 31.40
N LEU A 450 12.86 -45.34 30.69
CA LEU A 450 13.43 -46.63 31.09
C LEU A 450 14.90 -46.45 31.46
N VAL A 451 15.26 -46.78 32.70
CA VAL A 451 16.64 -46.81 33.18
C VAL A 451 17.11 -48.25 33.30
N ARG A 452 18.19 -48.61 32.59
CA ARG A 452 18.83 -49.92 32.64
C ARG A 452 20.19 -49.88 33.31
N LYS A 453 20.53 -50.98 33.96
CA LYS A 453 21.84 -51.25 34.53
C LYS A 453 22.54 -52.38 33.76
N ALA A 454 23.69 -52.04 33.19
CA ALA A 454 24.61 -53.02 32.63
C ALA A 454 25.75 -53.29 33.62
N VAL A 455 26.07 -54.56 33.86
CA VAL A 455 27.19 -54.97 34.71
C VAL A 455 28.09 -55.95 33.96
N ASP A 456 29.31 -55.50 33.71
CA ASP A 456 30.34 -56.20 32.95
C ASP A 456 31.65 -56.36 33.73
N GLY A 457 32.58 -57.10 33.15
CA GLY A 457 33.95 -57.29 33.66
C GLY A 457 34.18 -58.61 34.40
N PRO A 458 35.44 -58.96 34.69
CA PRO A 458 35.82 -60.26 35.27
C PRO A 458 35.23 -60.56 36.65
N ALA A 459 34.80 -59.52 37.38
CA ALA A 459 34.17 -59.63 38.69
C ALA A 459 32.66 -59.28 38.67
N ALA A 460 32.03 -59.19 37.49
CA ALA A 460 30.58 -59.09 37.37
C ALA A 460 29.89 -60.22 38.14
N GLY A 461 28.79 -59.89 38.82
CA GLY A 461 28.08 -60.82 39.71
C GLY A 461 28.70 -60.94 41.11
N SER A 462 29.80 -60.25 41.40
CA SER A 462 30.45 -60.24 42.72
C SER A 462 30.42 -58.86 43.42
N GLN A 463 29.76 -57.88 42.83
CA GLN A 463 29.51 -56.57 43.43
C GLN A 463 28.37 -56.63 44.46
N GLY A 464 28.44 -55.76 45.46
CA GLY A 464 27.34 -55.51 46.40
C GLY A 464 26.19 -54.73 45.76
N PRO A 465 25.18 -54.33 46.54
CA PRO A 465 24.08 -53.50 46.07
C PRO A 465 24.58 -52.20 45.42
N ILE A 466 23.87 -51.76 44.38
CA ILE A 466 24.14 -50.53 43.62
C ILE A 466 22.96 -49.58 43.85
N THR A 467 23.20 -48.29 44.03
CA THR A 467 22.13 -47.29 44.15
C THR A 467 22.23 -46.29 43.00
N LEU A 468 21.14 -46.11 42.27
CA LEU A 468 21.00 -45.11 41.22
C LEU A 468 20.02 -44.03 41.69
N ALA A 469 20.39 -42.76 41.49
CA ALA A 469 19.54 -41.59 41.72
C ALA A 469 19.17 -40.99 40.36
N LEU A 470 17.89 -41.02 40.03
CA LEU A 470 17.30 -40.32 38.89
C LEU A 470 16.93 -38.90 39.34
N THR A 471 17.29 -37.91 38.52
CA THR A 471 16.83 -36.52 38.65
C THR A 471 16.25 -36.07 37.33
N CYS A 472 15.01 -35.58 37.35
CA CYS A 472 14.31 -34.98 36.23
C CYS A 472 14.10 -33.48 36.48
N ASP A 473 14.19 -32.66 35.44
CA ASP A 473 14.03 -31.20 35.54
C ASP A 473 12.56 -30.74 35.63
N ASP A 474 11.72 -31.50 36.34
CA ASP A 474 10.34 -31.14 36.56
C ASP A 474 10.18 -30.16 37.74
N PRO A 475 9.19 -29.25 37.72
CA PRO A 475 9.10 -28.14 38.68
C PRO A 475 9.01 -28.55 40.16
N ASP A 476 8.45 -29.73 40.43
CA ASP A 476 8.17 -30.23 41.78
C ASP A 476 9.10 -31.38 42.20
N GLY A 477 10.02 -31.80 41.33
CA GLY A 477 10.86 -33.00 41.52
C GLY A 477 10.02 -34.28 41.67
N ALA A 478 8.83 -34.31 41.08
CA ALA A 478 7.85 -35.38 41.23
C ALA A 478 8.36 -36.73 40.69
N PHE A 479 9.31 -36.69 39.75
CA PHE A 479 9.89 -37.88 39.13
C PHE A 479 11.30 -38.23 39.63
N ASP A 480 11.85 -37.46 40.58
CA ASP A 480 13.11 -37.76 41.23
C ASP A 480 12.99 -39.03 42.10
N GLN A 481 13.83 -40.04 41.83
CA GLN A 481 13.78 -41.32 42.54
C GLN A 481 15.17 -41.88 42.81
N GLU A 482 15.34 -42.50 43.98
CA GLU A 482 16.48 -43.38 44.25
C GLU A 482 16.04 -44.85 44.20
N VAL A 483 16.79 -45.68 43.49
CA VAL A 483 16.55 -47.11 43.40
C VAL A 483 17.80 -47.89 43.82
N GLU A 484 17.62 -48.83 44.75
CA GLU A 484 18.65 -49.80 45.11
C GLU A 484 18.44 -51.08 44.30
N LEU A 485 19.47 -51.46 43.56
CA LEU A 485 19.59 -52.70 42.83
C LEU A 485 20.33 -53.74 43.68
N PRO A 486 19.89 -55.01 43.69
CA PRO A 486 20.56 -56.05 44.48
C PRO A 486 22.00 -56.27 44.00
N GLY A 487 22.85 -56.76 44.90
CA GLY A 487 24.18 -57.24 44.51
C GLY A 487 24.11 -58.46 43.60
N GLY A 488 25.20 -58.74 42.90
CA GLY A 488 25.32 -59.92 42.05
C GLY A 488 24.65 -59.86 40.68
N LEU A 489 24.25 -58.67 40.20
CA LEU A 489 23.77 -58.46 38.83
C LEU A 489 24.83 -58.82 37.79
N THR A 490 24.36 -59.28 36.63
CA THR A 490 25.19 -59.59 35.45
C THR A 490 24.44 -59.18 34.19
N GLY A 491 25.17 -58.95 33.09
CA GLY A 491 24.59 -58.68 31.78
C GLY A 491 24.06 -57.25 31.63
N ALA A 492 23.46 -56.97 30.47
CA ALA A 492 23.10 -55.62 30.03
C ALA A 492 21.65 -55.20 30.33
N ASP A 493 20.75 -56.15 30.58
CA ASP A 493 19.30 -55.90 30.55
C ASP A 493 18.63 -55.75 31.93
N ASN A 494 19.39 -55.42 32.98
CA ASN A 494 18.80 -55.26 34.31
C ASN A 494 17.99 -53.95 34.35
N VAL A 495 16.66 -54.04 34.36
CA VAL A 495 15.79 -52.87 34.49
C VAL A 495 15.91 -52.31 35.91
N ALA A 496 16.28 -51.04 36.01
CA ALA A 496 16.41 -50.33 37.28
C ALA A 496 15.16 -49.53 37.60
N LEU A 497 14.63 -48.81 36.60
CA LEU A 497 13.44 -47.99 36.76
C LEU A 497 12.67 -47.93 35.44
N GLU A 498 11.35 -47.91 35.54
CA GLU A 498 10.43 -47.69 34.42
C GLU A 498 9.37 -46.69 34.92
N LEU A 499 9.34 -45.52 34.30
CA LEU A 499 8.42 -44.43 34.63
C LEU A 499 7.58 -44.08 33.40
N ASP A 500 6.31 -43.79 33.63
CA ASP A 500 5.37 -43.27 32.64
C ASP A 500 4.78 -41.94 33.13
N GLY A 501 4.17 -41.19 32.23
CA GLY A 501 3.48 -39.94 32.56
C GLY A 501 4.42 -38.78 32.86
N ILE A 502 5.70 -38.88 32.47
CA ILE A 502 6.66 -37.78 32.59
C ILE A 502 6.28 -36.72 31.55
N PRO A 503 6.12 -35.43 31.93
CA PRO A 503 5.85 -34.36 30.98
C PRO A 503 6.87 -34.33 29.83
N ALA A 504 6.37 -34.21 28.61
CA ALA A 504 7.23 -34.12 27.43
C ALA A 504 8.04 -32.82 27.45
N GLY A 505 9.31 -32.92 27.05
CA GLY A 505 10.32 -31.88 27.21
C GLY A 505 11.06 -31.92 28.54
N THR A 506 10.66 -32.75 29.51
CA THR A 506 11.43 -32.97 30.75
C THR A 506 12.74 -33.70 30.43
N THR A 507 13.85 -33.12 30.86
CA THR A 507 15.19 -33.69 30.78
C THR A 507 15.54 -34.43 32.07
N CYS A 508 15.90 -35.70 31.93
CA CYS A 508 16.27 -36.56 33.04
C CYS A 508 17.73 -37.02 32.95
N THR A 509 18.36 -37.17 34.11
CA THR A 509 19.75 -37.65 34.29
C THR A 509 19.81 -38.68 35.41
N VAL A 510 20.71 -39.65 35.29
CA VAL A 510 20.91 -40.67 36.32
C VAL A 510 22.33 -40.63 36.86
N THR A 511 22.47 -40.63 38.19
CA THR A 511 23.75 -40.68 38.90
C THR A 511 23.81 -41.95 39.72
N GLU A 512 24.93 -42.67 39.63
CA GLU A 512 25.19 -43.79 40.55
C GLU A 512 25.78 -43.27 41.86
N THR A 513 25.03 -43.41 42.95
CA THR A 513 25.41 -42.91 44.29
C THR A 513 26.10 -43.98 45.13
N VAL A 514 25.86 -45.27 44.84
CA VAL A 514 26.56 -46.41 45.45
C VAL A 514 26.95 -47.39 44.35
N ASP A 515 28.25 -47.72 44.28
CA ASP A 515 28.83 -48.50 43.18
C ASP A 515 28.94 -50.01 43.44
N GLY A 516 28.52 -50.50 44.62
CA GLY A 516 28.63 -51.91 44.98
C GLY A 516 30.07 -52.46 45.11
N SER A 517 31.10 -51.61 45.18
CA SER A 517 32.48 -52.07 45.42
C SER A 517 32.60 -52.77 46.79
N THR A 518 33.35 -53.87 46.85
CA THR A 518 33.59 -54.66 48.06
C THR A 518 35.09 -54.87 48.28
N ALA A 519 35.49 -55.54 49.38
CA ALA A 519 36.89 -55.87 49.63
C ALA A 519 37.55 -56.73 48.54
N THR A 520 36.75 -57.42 47.70
CA THR A 520 37.23 -58.32 46.64
C THR A 520 36.84 -57.89 45.23
N THR A 521 36.01 -56.85 45.09
CA THR A 521 35.43 -56.41 43.81
C THR A 521 35.55 -54.89 43.70
N LEU A 522 36.20 -54.38 42.66
CA LEU A 522 36.45 -52.95 42.46
C LEU A 522 35.76 -52.47 41.19
N LEU A 523 35.00 -51.37 41.27
CA LEU A 523 34.52 -50.64 40.10
C LEU A 523 35.70 -49.99 39.37
N THR A 524 35.86 -50.29 38.09
CA THR A 524 36.95 -49.75 37.26
C THR A 524 36.46 -48.72 36.26
N ARG A 525 35.18 -48.77 35.87
CA ARG A 525 34.57 -47.85 34.91
C ARG A 525 33.06 -47.77 35.12
N THR A 526 32.52 -46.56 35.07
CA THR A 526 31.10 -46.27 34.94
C THR A 526 30.87 -45.43 33.69
N VAL A 527 29.84 -45.77 32.91
CA VAL A 527 29.39 -45.02 31.73
C VAL A 527 27.89 -44.86 31.82
N VAL A 528 27.40 -43.63 31.66
CA VAL A 528 25.99 -43.32 31.47
C VAL A 528 25.81 -42.94 30.01
N ALA A 529 24.92 -43.65 29.30
CA ALA A 529 24.70 -43.42 27.88
C ALA A 529 23.20 -43.44 27.55
N PRO A 530 22.66 -42.36 26.93
CA PRO A 530 23.29 -41.02 26.82
C PRO A 530 23.46 -40.37 28.21
N GLU A 531 24.20 -39.25 28.30
CA GLU A 531 24.44 -38.56 29.60
C GLU A 531 23.16 -37.94 30.20
N SER A 532 22.23 -37.56 29.33
CA SER A 532 20.88 -37.08 29.66
C SER A 532 19.93 -37.50 28.55
N VAL A 533 18.65 -37.61 28.87
CA VAL A 533 17.57 -37.79 27.88
C VAL A 533 16.49 -36.76 28.10
N THR A 534 15.87 -36.29 27.02
CA THR A 534 14.64 -35.51 27.07
C THR A 534 13.48 -36.43 26.69
N VAL A 535 12.47 -36.51 27.54
CA VAL A 535 11.28 -37.32 27.29
C VAL A 535 10.45 -36.65 26.18
N ALA A 536 10.11 -37.39 25.15
CA ALA A 536 9.21 -36.95 24.09
C ALA A 536 7.80 -37.50 24.32
N GLU A 537 6.79 -36.88 23.71
CA GLU A 537 5.40 -37.35 23.73
C GLU A 537 5.29 -38.80 23.24
N ASP A 538 4.54 -39.61 23.99
CA ASP A 538 4.24 -41.02 23.66
C ASP A 538 5.45 -41.90 23.35
N GLU A 539 6.65 -41.45 23.71
CA GLU A 539 7.91 -42.18 23.56
C GLU A 539 8.50 -42.54 24.93
N THR A 540 9.13 -43.71 25.01
CA THR A 540 9.92 -44.10 26.18
C THR A 540 11.39 -43.83 25.90
N ALA A 541 11.96 -42.82 26.56
CA ALA A 541 13.39 -42.56 26.52
C ALA A 541 14.16 -43.64 27.30
N GLU A 542 15.42 -43.90 26.92
CA GLU A 542 16.24 -44.92 27.56
C GLU A 542 17.58 -44.37 28.06
N LEU A 543 17.91 -44.66 29.33
CA LEU A 543 19.21 -44.39 29.95
C LEU A 543 19.86 -45.71 30.36
N VAL A 544 21.12 -45.93 29.97
CA VAL A 544 21.88 -47.12 30.39
C VAL A 544 23.06 -46.70 31.26
N VAL A 545 23.10 -47.22 32.50
CA VAL A 545 24.24 -47.08 33.42
C VAL A 545 25.07 -48.37 33.40
N ALA A 546 26.22 -48.33 32.73
CA ALA A 546 27.11 -49.48 32.57
C ALA A 546 28.31 -49.41 33.52
N ASN A 547 28.46 -50.45 34.36
CA ASN A 547 29.63 -50.62 35.24
C ASN A 547 30.52 -51.76 34.78
N THR A 548 31.83 -51.58 34.88
CA THR A 548 32.83 -52.63 34.68
C THR A 548 33.59 -52.90 35.98
N TYR A 549 33.51 -54.14 36.48
CA TYR A 549 34.17 -54.57 37.72
C TYR A 549 35.33 -55.51 37.47
N ASP A 550 36.40 -55.33 38.24
CA ASP A 550 37.53 -56.25 38.30
C ASP A 550 37.77 -56.73 39.74
N ARG A 551 38.58 -57.77 39.91
CA ARG A 551 38.96 -58.29 41.22
C ARG A 551 39.87 -57.31 41.92
N ALA A 552 39.62 -57.05 43.20
CA ALA A 552 40.49 -56.20 44.01
C ALA A 552 41.90 -56.82 44.11
N PRO A 553 42.98 -56.03 44.00
CA PRO A 553 44.33 -56.53 44.15
C PRO A 553 44.55 -57.07 45.57
N THR A 554 45.10 -58.28 45.67
CA THR A 554 45.41 -58.90 46.98
C THR A 554 46.46 -58.04 47.69
N PRO A 555 46.27 -57.67 48.98
CA PRO A 555 47.27 -56.87 49.69
C PRO A 555 48.60 -57.61 49.72
N THR A 556 49.60 -57.06 49.03
CA THR A 556 50.98 -57.55 49.10
C THR A 556 51.49 -57.26 50.51
N SER A 557 51.77 -58.31 51.28
CA SER A 557 52.35 -58.19 52.63
C SER A 557 53.69 -57.44 52.57
N ALA A 558 53.78 -56.29 53.25
CA ALA A 558 55.00 -55.51 53.41
C ALA A 558 56.14 -56.36 54.04
N PRO A 559 57.42 -56.21 53.61
CA PRO A 559 58.51 -56.99 54.17
C PRO A 559 58.89 -56.50 55.58
N THR A 560 58.88 -57.41 56.54
CA THR A 560 59.37 -57.24 57.92
C THR A 560 60.88 -56.99 57.95
N GLN A 561 61.31 -55.89 58.58
CA GLN A 561 62.72 -55.58 58.80
C GLN A 561 63.21 -56.20 60.14
N PRO A 562 64.35 -56.91 60.21
CA PRO A 562 64.84 -57.55 61.44
C PRO A 562 65.63 -56.60 62.38
N ALA A 563 65.59 -56.92 63.68
CA ALA A 563 66.26 -56.20 64.76
C ALA A 563 67.71 -56.69 65.06
N THR A 564 68.41 -55.90 65.90
CA THR A 564 69.71 -56.07 66.63
C THR A 564 70.91 -55.30 66.04
N ALA A 565 71.81 -54.60 66.77
CA ALA A 565 72.03 -54.27 68.19
C ALA A 565 73.01 -53.05 68.27
N GLY A 566 73.03 -52.27 69.37
CA GLY A 566 74.03 -51.20 69.64
C GLY A 566 75.37 -51.73 70.20
N PRO A 567 76.32 -50.91 70.74
CA PRO A 567 76.27 -49.47 71.09
C PRO A 567 77.55 -48.65 70.71
N GLY A 568 77.50 -47.31 70.88
CA GLY A 568 78.72 -46.51 71.13
C GLY A 568 78.75 -45.06 70.61
N GLY A 569 78.94 -44.10 71.53
CA GLY A 569 79.74 -42.88 71.30
C GLY A 569 79.00 -41.56 71.04
N LEU A 570 79.02 -40.66 72.04
CA LEU A 570 78.56 -39.27 71.99
C LEU A 570 79.60 -38.33 71.34
N ALA A 571 79.15 -37.22 70.71
CA ALA A 571 79.58 -35.84 70.99
C ALA A 571 78.77 -34.80 70.18
N SER A 572 78.45 -33.68 70.83
CA SER A 572 77.81 -32.48 70.30
C SER A 572 78.80 -31.47 69.71
N THR A 573 78.40 -30.74 68.67
CA THR A 573 78.58 -29.30 68.35
C THR A 573 77.84 -29.10 67.02
N GLY A 574 77.23 -27.99 66.61
CA GLY A 574 77.14 -26.60 67.01
C GLY A 574 76.37 -25.90 65.85
N ALA A 575 75.81 -24.73 66.11
CA ALA A 575 74.98 -23.94 65.21
C ALA A 575 75.64 -23.58 63.85
N ASP A 576 74.84 -23.27 62.82
CA ASP A 576 74.65 -21.86 62.44
C ASP A 576 73.54 -21.63 61.41
N ALA A 577 72.85 -20.51 61.64
CA ALA A 577 71.87 -19.91 60.78
C ALA A 577 72.55 -19.19 59.60
N ALA A 578 72.03 -19.35 58.39
CA ALA A 578 71.94 -18.30 57.38
C ALA A 578 71.36 -18.83 56.06
N SER A 579 70.42 -18.06 55.49
CA SER A 579 70.03 -18.03 54.06
C SER A 579 69.08 -19.17 53.63
N LEU A 580 67.86 -18.97 53.13
CA LEU A 580 67.31 -17.86 52.34
C LEU A 580 65.80 -17.68 52.64
N LEU A 581 65.48 -16.52 53.21
CA LEU A 581 64.24 -15.80 52.95
C LEU A 581 64.35 -15.17 51.55
N VAL A 582 63.23 -15.06 50.80
CA VAL A 582 62.70 -13.79 50.24
C VAL A 582 61.62 -14.06 49.19
N LEU A 583 60.43 -13.45 49.44
CA LEU A 583 59.32 -13.10 48.52
C LEU A 583 58.53 -14.27 47.88
N ALA A 584 57.19 -14.35 47.94
CA ALA A 584 56.19 -13.33 48.20
C ALA A 584 54.90 -13.99 48.72
N LEU A 585 54.62 -13.78 50.00
CA LEU A 585 53.31 -14.04 50.62
C LEU A 585 52.87 -12.74 51.31
N LEU A 586 52.50 -11.74 50.51
CA LEU A 586 51.87 -10.49 50.95
C LEU A 586 51.11 -9.91 49.76
N LEU A 587 49.81 -10.23 49.62
CA LEU A 587 48.80 -9.40 48.95
C LEU A 587 47.42 -10.08 49.03
N VAL A 588 46.91 -10.25 50.25
CA VAL A 588 45.47 -10.35 50.52
C VAL A 588 45.16 -9.23 51.51
N LEU A 589 44.17 -8.41 51.15
CA LEU A 589 43.57 -7.27 51.87
C LEU A 589 44.16 -5.88 51.61
N GLY A 590 43.48 -5.13 50.72
CA GLY A 590 43.54 -3.67 50.70
C GLY A 590 43.13 -3.08 49.35
N GLY A 591 41.86 -2.67 49.19
CA GLY A 591 41.49 -1.88 48.01
C GLY A 591 40.01 -1.74 47.70
N THR A 592 39.16 -1.38 48.67
CA THR A 592 37.85 -0.78 48.37
C THR A 592 37.97 0.74 48.21
N ALA A 593 37.24 1.27 47.24
CA ALA A 593 36.80 2.67 47.06
C ALA A 593 37.73 3.67 46.35
N THR A 594 37.38 3.95 45.08
CA THR A 594 37.46 5.19 44.27
C THR A 594 37.61 4.71 42.80
N VAL A 595 36.63 4.86 41.90
CA VAL A 595 36.20 6.11 41.28
C VAL A 595 34.81 5.90 40.68
N VAL A 596 33.88 6.73 41.15
CA VAL A 596 32.60 7.03 40.50
C VAL A 596 32.83 8.16 39.49
N LEU A 597 32.10 8.11 38.36
CA LEU A 597 31.86 9.14 37.33
C LEU A 597 32.84 9.29 36.16
N LEU A 598 32.22 9.42 34.98
CA LEU A 598 32.70 9.61 33.60
C LEU A 598 32.80 8.28 32.83
N ARG A 599 31.95 7.93 31.86
CA ARG A 599 31.20 8.75 30.90
C ARG A 599 30.05 7.94 30.28
N ARG A 600 28.91 8.62 30.15
CA ARG A 600 27.83 8.36 29.18
C ARG A 600 28.31 8.50 27.72
N ARG A 601 27.54 7.86 26.82
CA ARG A 601 27.41 8.00 25.35
C ARG A 601 28.36 7.16 24.48
N ALA A 602 27.86 6.06 23.93
CA ALA A 602 27.06 6.03 22.70
C ALA A 602 25.92 5.00 22.90
#